data_AF-A0A255Z074-F1
#
_entry.id   AF-A0A255Z074-F1
#
_cell.length_a   1.000
_cell.length_b   1.000
_cell.length_c   1.000
_cell.angle_alpha   90.00
_cell.angle_beta   90.00
_cell.angle_gamma   90.00
#
_symmetry.space_group_name_H-M   'P 1'
#
loop_
_entity.id
_entity.type
_entity.pdbx_description
1 polymer ?
#
loop_
_entity_poly.entity_id
_entity_poly.type
_entity_poly.pdbx_seq_one_letter_code
_entity_poly.pdbx_strand_id
1 'polypeptide(L)'
;MCEPYVKRNKTDAADAEAICEAVVRPTMRFVPIKSVSQQTVLALHRTRALLVRQRTATINALRGLLGEFGLIAGKGTARSEDLRRRLSQADKDTVPDEARQAITSLFEHVDQLRERAETVEAEILTWHKANAASERLAAVPGIGPLTASVLIYTRN
;
A
#
# COMPACT_ATOMS: atom_id res chain seq x y z
N MET A 1 -3.03 31.19 9.87
CA MET A 1 -3.83 32.34 10.35
C MET A 1 -3.79 33.35 9.20
N CYS A 2 -4.83 33.66 8.42
CA CYS A 2 -6.28 33.56 8.56
C CYS A 2 -6.94 33.05 7.28
N GLU A 3 -7.99 32.23 7.41
CA GLU A 3 -9.11 32.27 6.47
C GLU A 3 -9.82 33.63 6.62
N PRO A 4 -10.15 34.30 5.51
CA PRO A 4 -11.52 34.78 5.39
C PRO A 4 -11.95 34.86 3.92
N TYR A 5 -12.79 33.94 3.45
CA TYR A 5 -13.91 34.26 2.54
C TYR A 5 -14.83 33.05 2.38
N VAL A 6 -15.44 32.62 3.49
CA VAL A 6 -16.63 31.76 3.42
C VAL A 6 -17.80 32.65 3.01
N LYS A 7 -18.00 32.81 1.70
CA LYS A 7 -19.29 33.27 1.18
C LYS A 7 -20.24 32.08 1.23
N ARG A 8 -21.10 32.15 2.23
CA ARG A 8 -22.18 31.24 2.62
C ARG A 8 -23.21 31.14 1.49
N ASN A 9 -22.96 30.28 0.50
CA ASN A 9 -23.94 29.61 -0.37
C ASN A 9 -23.19 28.71 -1.37
N LYS A 10 -22.96 27.47 -0.97
CA LYS A 10 -22.44 26.42 -1.85
C LYS A 10 -23.55 26.05 -2.82
N THR A 11 -23.44 26.54 -4.05
CA THR A 11 -24.32 26.22 -5.16
C THR A 11 -23.44 25.71 -6.30
N ASP A 12 -23.79 24.58 -6.91
CA ASP A 12 -23.01 23.96 -8.00
C ASP A 12 -22.76 24.94 -9.16
N ALA A 13 -23.61 25.96 -9.31
CA ALA A 13 -23.44 27.05 -10.25
C ALA A 13 -22.19 27.91 -9.97
N ALA A 14 -21.91 28.24 -8.70
CA ALA A 14 -20.74 29.04 -8.33
C ALA A 14 -19.43 28.24 -8.46
N ASP A 15 -19.48 26.92 -8.20
CA ASP A 15 -18.35 26.02 -8.40
C ASP A 15 -18.07 25.80 -9.90
N ALA A 16 -19.11 25.69 -10.74
CA ALA A 16 -18.98 25.60 -12.19
C ALA A 16 -18.44 26.90 -12.81
N GLU A 17 -18.89 28.06 -12.31
CA GLU A 17 -18.43 29.38 -12.77
C GLU A 17 -16.94 29.60 -12.42
N ALA A 18 -16.51 29.23 -11.20
CA ALA A 18 -15.11 29.29 -10.81
C ALA A 18 -14.20 28.34 -11.63
N ILE A 19 -14.71 27.17 -12.04
CA ILE A 19 -14.01 26.24 -12.92
C ILE A 19 -13.90 26.81 -14.34
N CYS A 20 -14.99 27.38 -14.89
CA CYS A 20 -14.99 28.03 -16.20
C CYS A 20 -14.06 29.25 -16.25
N GLU A 21 -14.05 30.09 -15.21
CA GLU A 21 -13.17 31.25 -15.06
C GLU A 21 -11.69 30.84 -15.01
N ALA A 22 -11.38 29.72 -14.36
CA ALA A 22 -10.02 29.19 -14.26
C ALA A 22 -9.48 28.64 -15.59
N VAL A 23 -10.35 28.03 -16.42
CA VAL A 23 -10.02 27.46 -17.74
C VAL A 23 -9.59 28.51 -18.76
N VAL A 24 -10.03 29.76 -18.61
CA VAL A 24 -9.73 30.87 -19.55
C VAL A 24 -8.38 31.56 -19.23
N ARG A 25 -7.74 31.25 -18.09
CA ARG A 25 -6.49 31.92 -17.70
C ARG A 25 -5.28 31.38 -18.50
N PRO A 26 -4.50 32.24 -19.20
CA PRO A 26 -3.39 31.80 -20.06
C PRO A 26 -2.21 31.13 -19.33
N THR A 27 -2.18 31.17 -17.99
CA THR A 27 -1.19 30.49 -17.14
C THR A 27 -1.69 29.17 -16.55
N MET A 28 -2.85 28.65 -16.98
CA MET A 28 -3.37 27.38 -16.47
C MET A 28 -2.49 26.22 -16.98
N ARG A 29 -1.67 25.63 -16.11
CA ARG A 29 -1.03 24.34 -16.38
C ARG A 29 -2.12 23.27 -16.39
N PHE A 30 -2.56 22.88 -17.57
CA PHE A 30 -3.40 21.69 -17.74
C PHE A 30 -2.64 20.48 -17.19
N VAL A 31 -3.19 19.86 -16.15
CA VAL A 31 -2.73 18.55 -15.69
C VAL A 31 -3.08 17.55 -16.79
N PRO A 32 -2.10 16.92 -17.47
CA PRO A 32 -2.40 15.94 -18.51
C PRO A 32 -3.29 14.83 -17.94
N ILE A 33 -4.34 14.49 -18.69
CA ILE A 33 -5.18 13.32 -18.40
C ILE A 33 -4.26 12.10 -18.42
N LYS A 34 -4.18 11.40 -17.28
CA LYS A 34 -3.30 10.23 -17.14
C LYS A 34 -3.63 9.20 -18.20
N SER A 35 -2.62 8.78 -18.95
CA SER A 35 -2.78 7.72 -19.95
C SER A 35 -3.28 6.44 -19.29
N VAL A 36 -3.96 5.58 -20.04
CA VAL A 36 -4.41 4.26 -19.55
C VAL A 36 -3.24 3.48 -18.96
N SER A 37 -2.05 3.54 -19.58
CA SER A 37 -0.82 2.91 -19.05
C SER A 37 -0.36 3.48 -17.70
N GLN A 38 -0.53 4.78 -17.45
CA GLN A 38 -0.25 5.40 -16.15
C GLN A 38 -1.31 5.04 -15.09
N GLN A 39 -2.57 4.90 -15.49
CA GLN A 39 -3.65 4.45 -14.60
C GLN A 39 -3.47 2.99 -14.17
N THR A 40 -3.04 2.11 -15.08
CA THR A 40 -2.73 0.71 -14.78
C THR A 40 -1.64 0.58 -13.72
N VAL A 41 -0.53 1.31 -13.85
CA VAL A 41 0.56 1.25 -12.86
C VAL A 41 0.17 1.84 -11.52
N LEU A 42 -0.64 2.90 -11.51
CA LEU A 42 -1.20 3.42 -10.27
C LEU A 42 -2.05 2.36 -9.56
N ALA A 43 -2.87 1.60 -10.31
CA ALA A 43 -3.66 0.51 -9.77
C ALA A 43 -2.75 -0.57 -9.16
N LEU A 44 -1.69 -0.99 -9.86
CA LEU A 44 -0.71 -1.96 -9.34
C LEU A 44 -0.06 -1.48 -8.03
N HIS A 45 0.39 -0.23 -7.97
CA HIS A 45 0.97 0.33 -6.75
C HIS A 45 -0.03 0.36 -5.58
N ARG A 46 -1.29 0.74 -5.84
CA ARG A 46 -2.35 0.75 -4.83
C ARG A 46 -2.65 -0.67 -4.34
N THR A 47 -2.75 -1.63 -5.24
CA THR A 47 -2.97 -3.04 -4.92
C THR A 47 -1.83 -3.59 -4.06
N ARG A 48 -0.57 -3.36 -4.45
CA ARG A 48 0.59 -3.76 -3.62
C ARG A 48 0.54 -3.12 -2.24
N ALA A 49 0.25 -1.82 -2.15
CA ALA A 49 0.15 -1.12 -0.87
C ALA A 49 -0.96 -1.69 0.02
N LEU A 50 -2.10 -2.06 -0.55
CA LEU A 50 -3.20 -2.70 0.17
C LEU A 50 -2.78 -4.07 0.71
N LEU A 51 -2.18 -4.93 -0.13
CA LEU A 51 -1.72 -6.27 0.26
C LEU A 51 -0.70 -6.21 1.39
N VAL A 52 0.26 -5.28 1.34
CA VAL A 52 1.26 -5.07 2.40
C VAL A 52 0.60 -4.62 3.71
N ARG A 53 -0.40 -3.73 3.65
CA ARG A 53 -1.16 -3.28 4.82
C ARG A 53 -1.96 -4.43 5.44
N GLN A 54 -2.66 -5.21 4.63
CA GLN A 54 -3.40 -6.39 5.06
C GLN A 54 -2.46 -7.39 5.75
N ARG A 55 -1.33 -7.71 5.13
CA ARG A 55 -0.32 -8.61 5.72
C ARG A 55 0.16 -8.12 7.08
N THR A 56 0.43 -6.82 7.20
CA THR A 56 0.85 -6.21 8.47
C THR A 56 -0.24 -6.32 9.53
N ALA A 57 -1.51 -6.06 9.16
CA ALA A 57 -2.65 -6.20 10.06
C ALA A 57 -2.82 -7.65 10.54
N THR A 58 -2.72 -8.63 9.65
CA THR A 58 -2.82 -10.06 10.00
C THR A 58 -1.69 -10.48 10.94
N ILE A 59 -0.45 -10.04 10.71
CA ILE A 59 0.67 -10.31 11.62
C ILE A 59 0.45 -9.66 13.00
N ASN A 60 -0.16 -8.48 13.06
CA ASN A 60 -0.51 -7.86 14.34
C ASN A 60 -1.60 -8.64 15.09
N ALA A 61 -2.62 -9.14 14.38
CA ALA A 61 -3.63 -10.02 14.95
C ALA A 61 -3.04 -11.32 15.49
N LEU A 62 -2.14 -11.97 14.72
CA LEU A 62 -1.38 -13.15 15.15
C LEU A 62 -0.62 -12.89 16.46
N ARG A 63 0.04 -11.72 16.59
CA ARG A 63 0.72 -11.34 17.85
C ARG A 63 -0.24 -11.18 19.02
N GLY A 64 -1.42 -10.59 18.78
CA GLY A 64 -2.45 -10.45 19.81
C GLY A 64 -2.92 -11.80 20.32
N LEU A 65 -3.37 -12.67 19.40
CA LEU A 65 -3.88 -14.00 19.71
C LEU A 65 -2.82 -14.87 20.43
N LEU A 66 -1.60 -14.94 19.89
CA LEU A 66 -0.53 -15.71 20.53
C LEU A 66 -0.11 -15.13 21.89
N GLY A 67 -0.23 -13.81 22.07
CA GLY A 67 -0.01 -13.15 23.34
C GLY A 67 -1.01 -13.58 24.43
N GLU A 68 -2.27 -13.87 24.08
CA GLU A 68 -3.29 -14.38 25.00
C GLU A 68 -2.91 -15.77 25.56
N PHE A 69 -2.16 -16.56 24.80
CA PHE A 69 -1.61 -17.85 25.22
C PHE A 69 -0.18 -17.75 25.81
N GLY A 70 0.30 -16.55 26.13
CA GLY A 70 1.64 -16.33 26.69
C GLY A 70 2.81 -16.43 25.70
N LEU A 71 2.53 -16.58 24.40
CA LEU A 71 3.55 -16.67 23.35
C LEU A 71 3.91 -15.28 22.82
N ILE A 72 4.84 -14.61 23.51
CA ILE A 72 5.23 -13.22 23.21
C ILE A 72 6.42 -13.15 22.23
N ALA A 73 6.27 -12.39 21.15
CA ALA A 73 7.38 -11.98 20.27
C ALA A 73 7.38 -10.46 20.04
N GLY A 74 8.55 -9.88 19.76
CA GLY A 74 8.63 -8.44 19.49
C GLY A 74 8.07 -8.02 18.13
N LYS A 75 8.03 -6.70 17.88
CA LYS A 75 7.45 -6.09 16.68
C LYS A 75 8.30 -6.35 15.42
N GLY A 76 7.65 -6.44 14.25
CA GLY A 76 8.30 -6.56 12.92
C GLY A 76 7.93 -7.82 12.14
N THR A 77 7.85 -7.72 10.81
CA THR A 77 7.43 -8.82 9.91
C THR A 77 8.40 -9.99 9.92
N ALA A 78 9.71 -9.75 10.10
CA ALA A 78 10.72 -10.80 10.22
C ALA A 78 10.54 -11.71 11.46
N ARG A 79 9.67 -11.30 12.41
CA ARG A 79 9.38 -12.06 13.63
C ARG A 79 8.12 -12.93 13.53
N SER A 80 7.44 -12.96 12.38
CA SER A 80 6.33 -13.91 12.15
C SER A 80 6.79 -15.36 12.22
N GLU A 81 7.99 -15.65 11.71
CA GLU A 81 8.58 -17.00 11.79
C GLU A 81 8.93 -17.40 13.23
N ASP A 82 9.31 -16.45 14.09
CA ASP A 82 9.51 -16.72 15.52
C ASP A 82 8.19 -17.11 16.20
N LEU A 83 7.10 -16.41 15.88
CA LEU A 83 5.76 -16.76 16.36
C LEU A 83 5.30 -18.14 15.85
N ARG A 84 5.53 -18.44 14.57
CA ARG A 84 5.20 -19.73 13.96
C ARG A 84 5.97 -20.87 14.63
N ARG A 85 7.27 -20.66 14.90
CA ARG A 85 8.10 -21.60 15.67
C ARG A 85 7.58 -21.79 17.10
N ARG A 86 7.32 -20.70 17.83
CA ARG A 86 6.79 -20.77 19.21
C ARG A 86 5.48 -21.53 19.28
N LEU A 87 4.57 -21.30 18.33
CA LEU A 87 3.34 -22.08 18.21
C LEU A 87 3.66 -23.56 18.03
N SER A 88 4.55 -23.93 17.10
CA SER A 88 4.92 -25.34 16.87
C SER A 88 5.55 -26.05 18.09
N GLN A 89 6.17 -25.30 18.99
CA GLN A 89 6.80 -25.80 20.22
C GLN A 89 5.87 -25.76 21.44
N ALA A 90 4.74 -25.06 21.36
CA ALA A 90 3.79 -24.97 22.46
C ALA A 90 3.00 -26.27 22.59
N ASP A 91 2.81 -26.73 23.83
CA ASP A 91 2.01 -27.91 24.13
C ASP A 91 0.50 -27.62 24.00
N LYS A 92 -0.32 -28.68 23.98
CA LYS A 92 -1.78 -28.59 23.88
C LYS A 92 -2.42 -27.86 25.06
N ASP A 93 -1.82 -27.98 26.24
CA ASP A 93 -2.28 -27.28 27.45
C ASP A 93 -2.02 -25.77 27.37
N THR A 94 -1.06 -25.33 26.55
CA THR A 94 -0.77 -23.91 26.31
C THR A 94 -1.63 -23.35 25.19
N VAL A 95 -1.73 -24.06 24.07
CA VAL A 95 -2.55 -23.66 22.93
C VAL A 95 -3.42 -24.85 22.51
N PRO A 96 -4.74 -24.82 22.81
CA PRO A 96 -5.68 -25.85 22.40
C PRO A 96 -5.68 -26.08 20.87
N ASP A 97 -6.06 -27.28 20.44
CA ASP A 97 -5.99 -27.69 19.04
C ASP A 97 -6.85 -26.80 18.12
N GLU A 98 -8.02 -26.34 18.58
CA GLU A 98 -8.90 -25.45 17.84
C GLU A 98 -8.27 -24.07 17.61
N ALA A 99 -7.65 -23.51 18.66
CA ALA A 99 -6.93 -22.24 18.57
C ALA A 99 -5.71 -22.36 17.65
N ARG A 100 -4.97 -23.47 17.76
CA ARG A 100 -3.83 -23.77 16.90
C ARG A 100 -4.22 -23.85 15.43
N GLN A 101 -5.33 -24.52 15.11
CA GLN A 101 -5.83 -24.61 13.75
C GLN A 101 -6.22 -23.23 13.21
N ALA A 102 -6.95 -22.43 13.99
CA ALA A 102 -7.33 -21.06 13.61
C ALA A 102 -6.10 -20.17 13.37
N ILE A 103 -5.12 -20.18 14.28
CA ILE A 103 -3.90 -19.39 14.16
C ILE A 103 -3.05 -19.85 12.96
N THR A 104 -3.00 -21.16 12.68
CA THR A 104 -2.30 -21.71 11.50
C THR A 104 -2.89 -21.18 10.21
N SER A 105 -4.23 -21.09 10.11
CA SER A 105 -4.89 -20.51 8.93
C SER A 105 -4.53 -19.03 8.69
N LEU A 106 -4.29 -18.26 9.77
CA LEU A 106 -3.83 -16.87 9.67
C LEU A 106 -2.39 -16.78 9.19
N PHE A 107 -1.52 -17.72 9.57
CA PHE A 107 -0.16 -17.78 9.02
C PHE A 107 -0.16 -18.10 7.52
N GLU A 108 -0.99 -19.06 7.08
CA GLU A 108 -1.16 -19.36 5.65
C GLU A 108 -1.68 -18.14 4.89
N HIS A 109 -2.61 -17.38 5.48
CA HIS A 109 -3.08 -16.14 4.88
C HIS A 109 -1.98 -15.07 4.74
N VAL A 110 -1.08 -14.96 5.73
CA VAL A 110 0.09 -14.07 5.64
C VAL A 110 1.00 -14.46 4.47
N ASP A 111 1.20 -15.77 4.25
CA ASP A 111 2.02 -16.29 3.16
C ASP A 111 1.38 -15.97 1.80
N GLN A 112 0.08 -16.20 1.65
CA GLN A 112 -0.67 -15.84 0.43
C GLN A 112 -0.64 -14.34 0.13
N LEU A 113 -0.78 -13.49 1.15
CA LEU A 113 -0.69 -12.03 0.98
C LEU A 113 0.71 -11.59 0.56
N ARG A 114 1.75 -12.26 1.08
CA ARG A 114 3.13 -12.03 0.68
C ARG A 114 3.35 -12.39 -0.79
N GLU A 115 2.98 -13.60 -1.21
CA GLU A 115 3.15 -14.06 -2.59
C GLU A 115 2.43 -13.12 -3.57
N ARG A 116 1.18 -12.75 -3.28
CA ARG A 116 0.43 -11.80 -4.12
C ARG A 116 1.11 -10.44 -4.22
N ALA A 117 1.65 -9.93 -3.11
CA ALA A 117 2.37 -8.66 -3.12
C ALA A 117 3.65 -8.74 -3.97
N GLU A 118 4.37 -9.87 -3.90
CA GLU A 118 5.57 -10.14 -4.72
C GLU A 118 5.21 -10.28 -6.21
N THR A 119 4.08 -10.91 -6.55
CA THR A 119 3.59 -10.97 -7.95
C THR A 119 3.31 -9.58 -8.50
N VAL A 120 2.55 -8.75 -7.77
CA VAL A 120 2.23 -7.38 -8.20
C VAL A 120 3.50 -6.52 -8.28
N GLU A 121 4.47 -6.75 -7.40
CA GLU A 121 5.78 -6.09 -7.48
C GLU A 121 6.55 -6.47 -8.75
N ALA A 122 6.54 -7.74 -9.15
CA ALA A 122 7.14 -8.18 -10.39
C ALA A 122 6.47 -7.55 -11.63
N GLU A 123 5.15 -7.36 -11.61
CA GLU A 123 4.41 -6.66 -12.67
C GLU A 123 4.82 -5.18 -12.75
N ILE A 124 4.95 -4.50 -11.60
CA ILE A 124 5.44 -3.11 -11.54
C ILE A 124 6.86 -3.01 -12.11
N LEU A 125 7.75 -3.94 -11.75
CA LEU A 125 9.12 -3.98 -12.26
C LEU A 125 9.19 -4.25 -13.76
N THR A 126 8.30 -5.11 -14.28
CA THR A 126 8.19 -5.39 -15.72
C THR A 126 7.76 -4.14 -16.47
N TRP A 127 6.76 -3.41 -15.96
CA TRP A 127 6.35 -2.13 -16.54
C TRP A 127 7.48 -1.09 -16.47
N HIS A 128 8.20 -1.03 -15.35
CA HIS A 128 9.32 -0.10 -15.15
C HIS A 128 10.39 -0.27 -16.21
N LYS A 129 10.80 -1.52 -16.49
CA LYS A 129 11.80 -1.85 -17.54
C LYS A 129 11.33 -1.51 -18.95
N ALA A 130 10.01 -1.53 -19.19
CA ALA A 130 9.43 -1.13 -20.48
C ALA A 130 9.31 0.39 -20.63
N ASN A 131 9.67 1.18 -19.62
CA ASN A 131 9.49 2.63 -19.60
C ASN A 131 10.81 3.38 -19.38
N ALA A 132 11.37 3.91 -20.46
CA ALA A 132 12.64 4.65 -20.46
C ALA A 132 12.65 5.90 -19.55
N ALA A 133 11.49 6.54 -19.31
CA ALA A 133 11.40 7.65 -18.36
C ALA A 133 11.52 7.16 -16.91
N SER A 134 11.15 5.90 -16.63
CA SER A 134 11.14 5.32 -15.28
C SER A 134 12.52 4.84 -14.92
N GLU A 135 13.18 4.14 -15.84
CA GLU A 135 14.57 3.71 -15.68
C GLU A 135 15.51 4.89 -15.43
N ARG A 136 15.34 6.00 -16.15
CA ARG A 136 16.10 7.24 -15.93
C ARG A 136 15.90 7.83 -14.53
N LEU A 137 14.71 7.69 -13.95
CA LEU A 137 14.43 8.13 -12.57
C LEU A 137 14.97 7.15 -11.52
N ALA A 138 15.02 5.85 -11.80
CA ALA A 138 15.62 4.84 -10.91
C ALA A 138 17.15 4.87 -10.89
N ALA A 139 17.79 5.46 -11.91
CA ALA A 139 19.24 5.65 -11.94
C ALA A 139 19.74 6.73 -10.95
N VAL A 140 18.83 7.48 -10.32
CA VAL A 140 19.18 8.49 -9.30
C VAL A 140 19.51 7.80 -7.97
N PRO A 141 20.66 8.09 -7.34
CA PRO A 141 21.03 7.51 -6.05
C PRO A 141 19.94 7.72 -5.00
N GLY A 142 19.47 6.63 -4.37
CA GLY A 142 18.40 6.67 -3.36
C GLY A 142 16.97 6.48 -3.89
N ILE A 143 16.79 6.37 -5.21
CA ILE A 143 15.48 6.10 -5.83
C ILE A 143 15.47 4.69 -6.42
N GLY A 144 14.97 3.72 -5.66
CA GLY A 144 14.78 2.36 -6.16
C GLY A 144 13.66 2.26 -7.21
N PRO A 145 13.57 1.16 -7.98
CA PRO A 145 12.58 0.99 -9.06
C PRO A 145 11.12 1.23 -8.63
N LEU A 146 10.75 0.77 -7.43
CA LEU A 146 9.43 0.99 -6.83
C LEU A 146 9.14 2.46 -6.52
N THR A 147 10.15 3.24 -6.15
CA THR A 147 10.03 4.66 -5.86
C THR A 147 10.08 5.47 -7.16
N ALA A 148 10.89 5.04 -8.13
CA ALA A 148 10.97 5.65 -9.46
C ALA A 148 9.66 5.53 -10.25
N SER A 149 8.98 4.37 -10.19
CA SER A 149 7.69 4.16 -10.84
C SER A 149 6.57 5.00 -10.22
N VAL A 150 6.64 5.30 -8.91
CA VAL A 150 5.75 6.26 -8.23
C VAL A 150 6.06 7.71 -8.62
N LEU A 151 7.34 8.06 -8.79
CA LEU A 151 7.76 9.43 -9.08
C LEU A 151 7.40 9.91 -10.50
N ILE A 152 7.35 9.02 -11.50
CA ILE A 152 6.77 9.35 -12.82
C ILE A 152 5.37 9.96 -12.69
N TYR A 153 4.60 9.50 -11.71
CA TYR A 153 3.22 9.89 -11.52
C TYR A 153 3.06 11.16 -10.66
N THR A 154 4.07 11.51 -9.86
CA THR A 154 3.97 12.61 -8.89
C THR A 154 4.49 13.95 -9.44
N ARG A 155 5.08 13.97 -10.64
CA ARG A 155 5.47 15.20 -11.33
C ARG A 155 4.47 15.58 -12.41
N ASN A 156 3.72 16.64 -12.15
CA ASN A 156 3.22 17.59 -13.17
C ASN A 156 3.97 18.91 -12.98
#